data_AF-A0A534ZI02-F1
#
_entry.id   AF-A0A534ZI02-F1
#
_cell.length_a   1.000
_cell.length_b   1.000
_cell.length_c   1.000
_cell.angle_alpha   90.00
_cell.angle_beta   90.00
_cell.angle_gamma   90.00
#
_symmetry.space_group_name_H-M   'P 1'
#
loop_
_entity.id
_entity.type
_entity.pdbx_description
1 polymer ?
#
loop_
_entity_poly.entity_id
_entity_poly.type
_entity_poly.pdbx_seq_one_letter_code
_entity_poly.pdbx_strand_id
1 'polypeptide(L)'
;MPAQAGFNLADVSSVSELDSLPSGVKGLVYLGLCNGADSSFINAVQLFIGHQKLFGFYLMDQPDPTGRSAPLCPAANLMAESDWIHANVPGAQTFIVMININTSTAPVYANTYDPANSHIDLYAPDPYPCRTEVGGCDYSKITSAVAAVEAAGIPRDSIVPVYQAFGAGNWSDDGGGQYTLPTPSQEEQILAVWAPLVPNPVFDYAYSWGTQNADQALEDSPALQTVFSAHNTTSPGSAGPVR
;
A
#
# COMPACT_ATOMS: atom_id res chain seq x y z
N MET A 1 -2.29 -9.94 16.59
CA MET A 1 -3.11 -10.24 15.39
C MET A 1 -3.65 -8.93 14.85
N PRO A 2 -3.56 -8.66 13.53
CA PRO A 2 -3.99 -7.40 12.91
C PRO A 2 -5.39 -6.93 13.34
N ALA A 3 -6.34 -7.85 13.44
CA ALA A 3 -7.71 -7.55 13.84
C ALA A 3 -7.84 -6.86 15.21
N GLN A 4 -6.89 -7.07 16.14
CA GLN A 4 -6.91 -6.39 17.46
C GLN A 4 -6.56 -4.89 17.34
N ALA A 5 -5.77 -4.53 16.33
CA ALA A 5 -5.47 -3.15 15.97
C ALA A 5 -6.55 -2.55 15.04
N GLY A 6 -7.68 -3.25 14.83
CA GLY A 6 -8.83 -2.73 14.07
C GLY A 6 -8.74 -2.89 12.55
N PHE A 7 -7.70 -3.52 12.01
CA PHE A 7 -7.60 -3.80 10.57
C PHE A 7 -8.65 -4.83 10.12
N ASN A 8 -9.32 -4.55 9.01
CA ASN A 8 -10.37 -5.39 8.41
C ASN A 8 -10.08 -5.79 6.95
N LEU A 9 -8.93 -5.41 6.41
CA LEU A 9 -8.36 -5.94 5.19
C LEU A 9 -7.00 -6.56 5.54
N ALA A 10 -6.60 -7.62 4.85
CA ALA A 10 -5.33 -8.29 5.08
C ALA A 10 -4.62 -8.53 3.74
N ASP A 11 -3.31 -8.31 3.71
CA ASP A 11 -2.47 -8.82 2.62
C ASP A 11 -2.40 -10.35 2.72
N VAL A 12 -2.71 -11.03 1.62
CA VAL A 12 -2.76 -12.49 1.52
C VAL A 12 -2.19 -12.94 0.16
N SER A 13 -1.76 -14.18 0.06
CA SER A 13 -1.21 -14.75 -1.19
C SER A 13 -1.86 -16.07 -1.59
N SER A 14 -2.84 -16.57 -0.82
CA SER A 14 -3.46 -17.88 -1.06
C SER A 14 -4.94 -17.94 -0.68
N VAL A 15 -5.65 -18.89 -1.30
CA VAL A 15 -7.05 -19.20 -0.93
C VAL A 15 -7.14 -19.67 0.52
N SER A 16 -6.17 -20.46 0.99
CA SER A 16 -6.11 -20.90 2.39
C SER A 16 -6.02 -19.75 3.38
N GLU A 17 -5.28 -18.69 3.06
CA GLU A 17 -5.22 -17.51 3.91
C GLU A 17 -6.55 -16.77 3.92
N LEU A 18 -7.20 -16.59 2.76
CA LEU A 18 -8.56 -16.03 2.70
C LEU A 18 -9.55 -16.83 3.55
N ASP A 19 -9.54 -18.16 3.43
CA ASP A 19 -10.38 -19.05 4.22
C ASP A 19 -10.15 -18.86 5.72
N SER A 20 -8.90 -18.63 6.12
CA SER A 20 -8.49 -18.43 7.52
C SER A 20 -8.88 -17.06 8.10
N LEU A 21 -9.18 -16.07 7.27
CA LEU A 21 -9.49 -14.72 7.74
C LEU A 21 -10.69 -14.72 8.70
N PRO A 22 -10.66 -13.92 9.78
CA PRO A 22 -11.81 -13.76 10.67
C PRO A 22 -13.06 -13.25 9.94
N SER A 23 -14.24 -13.47 10.53
CA SER A 23 -15.47 -12.87 10.02
C SER A 23 -15.35 -11.33 9.99
N GLY A 24 -15.80 -10.72 8.90
CA GLY A 24 -15.71 -9.27 8.71
C GLY A 24 -14.36 -8.78 8.14
N VAL A 25 -13.36 -9.65 8.02
CA VAL A 25 -12.07 -9.34 7.39
C VAL A 25 -12.09 -9.81 5.94
N LYS A 26 -11.60 -8.97 5.02
CA LYS A 26 -11.39 -9.30 3.61
C LYS A 26 -9.90 -9.45 3.31
N GLY A 27 -9.56 -10.05 2.17
CA GLY A 27 -8.18 -10.15 1.70
C GLY A 27 -7.94 -9.36 0.43
N LEU A 28 -6.80 -8.69 0.40
CA LEU A 28 -6.18 -8.10 -0.77
C LEU A 28 -5.06 -9.05 -1.21
N VAL A 29 -5.22 -9.70 -2.36
CA VAL A 29 -4.31 -10.76 -2.80
C VAL A 29 -3.08 -10.15 -3.47
N TYR A 30 -1.89 -10.32 -2.91
CA TYR A 30 -0.64 -9.98 -3.59
C TYR A 30 -0.36 -10.95 -4.74
N LEU A 31 -0.16 -10.40 -5.94
CA LEU A 31 0.23 -11.17 -7.13
C LEU A 31 1.73 -11.05 -7.39
N GLY A 32 2.27 -9.83 -7.38
CA GLY A 32 3.68 -9.58 -7.68
C GLY A 32 4.07 -9.99 -9.11
N LEU A 33 3.10 -9.95 -10.03
CA LEU A 33 3.28 -10.28 -11.44
C LEU A 33 3.30 -9.00 -12.26
N CYS A 34 3.95 -9.06 -13.43
CA CYS A 34 3.88 -7.99 -14.43
C CYS A 34 4.19 -8.52 -15.83
N ASN A 35 3.55 -9.63 -16.18
CA ASN A 35 3.73 -10.30 -17.47
C ASN A 35 2.58 -9.98 -18.45
N GLY A 36 1.57 -9.22 -17.99
CA GLY A 36 0.28 -9.12 -18.65
C GLY A 36 -0.63 -10.28 -18.23
N ALA A 37 -1.84 -10.32 -18.79
CA ALA A 37 -2.79 -11.41 -18.56
C ALA A 37 -2.38 -12.71 -19.31
N ASP A 38 -1.18 -13.20 -19.04
CA ASP A 38 -0.66 -14.46 -19.53
C ASP A 38 -1.23 -15.66 -18.76
N SER A 39 -0.82 -16.87 -19.14
CA SER A 39 -1.30 -18.07 -18.47
C SER A 39 -0.89 -18.15 -17.00
N SER A 40 0.25 -17.57 -16.60
CA SER A 40 0.70 -17.57 -15.20
C SER A 40 -0.19 -16.68 -14.36
N PHE A 41 -0.46 -15.47 -14.85
CA PHE A 41 -1.37 -14.52 -14.21
C PHE A 41 -2.79 -15.09 -14.09
N ILE A 42 -3.34 -15.59 -15.20
CA ILE A 42 -4.69 -16.18 -15.21
C ILE A 42 -4.77 -17.34 -14.22
N ASN A 43 -3.74 -18.19 -14.18
CA ASN A 43 -3.72 -19.32 -13.26
C ASN A 43 -3.63 -18.90 -11.79
N ALA A 44 -2.98 -17.79 -11.48
CA ALA A 44 -2.94 -17.23 -10.13
C ALA A 44 -4.31 -16.64 -9.73
N VAL A 45 -4.90 -15.81 -10.59
CA VAL A 45 -6.15 -15.09 -10.28
C VAL A 45 -7.37 -16.02 -10.24
N GLN A 46 -7.45 -17.02 -11.12
CA GLN A 46 -8.63 -17.89 -11.22
C GLN A 46 -8.97 -18.62 -9.92
N LEU A 47 -7.98 -18.84 -9.05
CA LEU A 47 -8.14 -19.50 -7.74
C LEU A 47 -9.07 -18.72 -6.80
N PHE A 48 -9.21 -17.41 -7.02
CA PHE A 48 -9.92 -16.50 -6.14
C PHE A 48 -11.32 -16.12 -6.64
N ILE A 49 -11.70 -16.56 -7.85
CA ILE A 49 -12.98 -16.19 -8.49
C ILE A 49 -14.15 -16.68 -7.63
N GLY A 50 -15.05 -15.75 -7.28
CA GLY A 50 -16.24 -16.03 -6.47
C GLY A 50 -15.97 -16.18 -4.97
N HIS A 51 -14.73 -16.02 -4.51
CA HIS A 51 -14.38 -16.15 -3.11
C HIS A 51 -14.98 -15.01 -2.28
N GLN A 52 -15.82 -15.35 -1.30
CA GLN A 52 -16.63 -14.37 -0.56
C GLN A 52 -15.83 -13.40 0.30
N LYS A 53 -14.57 -13.71 0.61
CA LYS A 53 -13.67 -12.83 1.37
C LYS A 53 -12.67 -12.06 0.52
N LEU A 54 -12.70 -12.22 -0.81
CA LEU A 54 -11.86 -11.42 -1.69
C LEU A 54 -12.35 -9.97 -1.69
N PHE A 55 -11.43 -9.03 -1.52
CA PHE A 55 -11.65 -7.61 -1.77
C PHE A 55 -11.08 -7.19 -3.12
N GLY A 56 -9.87 -7.66 -3.44
CA GLY A 56 -9.17 -7.23 -4.63
C GLY A 56 -7.77 -7.84 -4.75
N PHE A 57 -6.98 -7.30 -5.67
CA PHE A 57 -5.63 -7.76 -5.97
C PHE A 57 -4.63 -6.61 -5.83
N TYR A 58 -3.58 -6.84 -5.06
CA TYR A 58 -2.38 -6.03 -5.03
C TYR A 58 -1.44 -6.53 -6.14
N LEU A 59 -1.45 -5.83 -7.28
CA LEU A 59 -0.79 -6.30 -8.50
C LEU A 59 0.73 -6.34 -8.34
N MET A 60 1.32 -5.23 -7.88
CA MET A 60 2.78 -5.10 -7.75
C MET A 60 3.18 -4.02 -6.75
N ASP A 61 4.22 -4.31 -5.99
CA ASP A 61 4.91 -3.37 -5.09
C ASP A 61 5.98 -2.59 -5.86
N GLN A 62 5.83 -1.27 -5.93
CA GLN A 62 6.73 -0.35 -6.64
C GLN A 62 7.17 -0.83 -8.04
N PRO A 63 6.23 -1.12 -8.96
CA PRO A 63 6.58 -1.54 -10.33
C PRO A 63 7.42 -0.47 -11.04
N ASP A 64 8.45 -0.84 -11.80
CA ASP A 64 9.30 0.11 -12.56
C ASP A 64 9.07 -0.01 -14.08
N PRO A 65 8.45 0.98 -14.75
CA PRO A 65 8.17 0.92 -16.17
C PRO A 65 9.40 1.16 -17.04
N THR A 66 10.54 1.53 -16.43
CA THR A 66 11.81 1.78 -17.10
C THR A 66 12.81 0.65 -16.91
N GLY A 67 12.61 -0.21 -15.91
CA GLY A 67 13.51 -1.31 -15.56
C GLY A 67 14.87 -0.86 -15.01
N ARG A 68 14.98 0.36 -14.46
CA ARG A 68 16.25 0.96 -14.00
C ARG A 68 16.57 0.63 -12.55
N SER A 69 15.55 0.60 -11.70
CA SER A 69 15.67 0.39 -10.25
C SER A 69 15.07 -0.95 -9.82
N ALA A 70 14.13 -1.49 -10.60
CA ALA A 70 13.51 -2.79 -10.40
C ALA A 70 13.35 -3.53 -11.75
N PRO A 71 12.97 -4.82 -11.77
CA PRO A 71 12.62 -5.50 -13.03
C PRO A 71 11.59 -4.71 -13.85
N LEU A 72 11.77 -4.70 -15.17
CA LEU A 72 10.90 -3.96 -16.09
C LEU A 72 9.45 -4.41 -15.96
N CYS A 73 8.56 -3.47 -15.66
CA CYS A 73 7.14 -3.67 -15.55
C CYS A 73 6.37 -2.65 -16.40
N PRO A 74 6.11 -2.90 -17.69
CA PRO A 74 5.42 -1.94 -18.55
C PRO A 74 3.98 -1.66 -18.08
N ALA A 75 3.52 -0.41 -18.18
CA ALA A 75 2.13 -0.04 -17.85
C ALA A 75 1.10 -0.88 -18.63
N ALA A 76 1.40 -1.21 -19.89
CA ALA A 76 0.54 -2.09 -20.71
C ALA A 76 0.36 -3.50 -20.14
N ASN A 77 1.33 -4.02 -19.39
CA ASN A 77 1.21 -5.33 -18.74
C ASN A 77 0.23 -5.23 -17.56
N LEU A 78 0.40 -4.25 -16.68
CA LEU A 78 -0.54 -4.03 -15.58
C LEU A 78 -1.95 -3.65 -16.07
N MET A 79 -2.05 -2.93 -17.20
CA MET A 79 -3.33 -2.70 -17.88
C MET A 79 -4.01 -4.01 -18.27
N ALA A 80 -3.30 -4.90 -18.95
CA ALA A 80 -3.86 -6.19 -19.36
C ALA A 80 -4.29 -7.04 -18.15
N GLU A 81 -3.51 -7.01 -17.06
CA GLU A 81 -3.82 -7.69 -15.81
C GLU A 81 -5.07 -7.11 -15.13
N SER A 82 -5.16 -5.78 -15.02
CA SER A 82 -6.31 -5.09 -14.43
C SER A 82 -7.58 -5.32 -15.24
N ASP A 83 -7.51 -5.15 -16.57
CA ASP A 83 -8.63 -5.41 -17.49
C ASP A 83 -9.16 -6.83 -17.37
N TRP A 84 -8.25 -7.81 -17.26
CA TRP A 84 -8.64 -9.20 -17.11
C TRP A 84 -9.34 -9.45 -15.77
N ILE A 85 -8.85 -8.86 -14.67
CA ILE A 85 -9.50 -8.92 -13.36
C ILE A 85 -10.90 -8.31 -13.44
N HIS A 86 -11.05 -7.10 -13.98
CA HIS A 86 -12.36 -6.45 -14.08
C HIS A 86 -13.35 -7.25 -14.94
N ALA A 87 -12.88 -7.90 -16.00
CA ALA A 87 -13.72 -8.73 -16.87
C ALA A 87 -14.14 -10.08 -16.24
N ASN A 88 -13.32 -10.65 -15.35
CA ASN A 88 -13.50 -12.03 -14.86
C ASN A 88 -13.82 -12.13 -13.36
N VAL A 89 -13.56 -11.08 -12.59
CA VAL A 89 -13.77 -11.02 -11.14
C VAL A 89 -14.60 -9.77 -10.78
N PRO A 90 -15.90 -9.74 -11.11
CA PRO A 90 -16.71 -8.53 -10.92
C PRO A 90 -16.67 -8.02 -9.48
N GLY A 91 -16.33 -6.73 -9.32
CA GLY A 91 -16.28 -6.04 -8.03
C GLY A 91 -14.96 -6.18 -7.26
N ALA A 92 -13.96 -6.88 -7.80
CA ALA A 92 -12.61 -6.86 -7.24
C ALA A 92 -11.87 -5.56 -7.60
N GLN A 93 -11.25 -4.93 -6.61
CA GLN A 93 -10.39 -3.76 -6.82
C GLN A 93 -8.97 -4.20 -7.26
N THR A 94 -8.29 -3.38 -8.06
CA THR A 94 -6.85 -3.51 -8.32
C THR A 94 -6.06 -2.40 -7.65
N PHE A 95 -4.89 -2.74 -7.11
CA PHE A 95 -4.08 -1.84 -6.28
C PHE A 95 -2.58 -1.98 -6.60
N ILE A 96 -1.85 -0.88 -6.54
CA ILE A 96 -0.38 -0.86 -6.50
C ILE A 96 0.13 0.12 -5.44
N VAL A 97 1.31 -0.20 -4.89
CA VAL A 97 2.17 0.81 -4.27
C VAL A 97 3.04 1.38 -5.39
N MET A 98 3.04 2.71 -5.53
CA MET A 98 3.66 3.37 -6.67
C MET A 98 5.17 3.49 -6.48
N ILE A 99 5.94 3.25 -7.54
CA ILE A 99 7.36 3.60 -7.53
C ILE A 99 7.53 5.12 -7.54
N ASN A 100 8.34 5.65 -6.61
CA ASN A 100 8.89 6.99 -6.73
C ASN A 100 10.17 6.92 -7.58
N ILE A 101 10.15 7.52 -8.78
CA ILE A 101 11.31 7.51 -9.69
C ILE A 101 12.33 8.61 -9.40
N ASN A 102 12.17 9.33 -8.29
CA ASN A 102 13.07 10.38 -7.82
C ASN A 102 13.24 10.29 -6.30
N THR A 103 13.77 11.34 -5.66
CA THR A 103 13.99 11.35 -4.21
C THR A 103 12.69 11.49 -3.42
N SER A 104 12.69 11.06 -2.16
CA SER A 104 11.61 11.20 -1.19
C SER A 104 11.38 12.65 -0.75
N THR A 105 12.26 13.59 -1.13
CA THR A 105 12.09 15.04 -0.91
C THR A 105 11.53 15.76 -2.14
N ALA A 106 11.57 15.12 -3.31
CA ALA A 106 11.04 15.63 -4.56
C ALA A 106 10.41 14.47 -5.37
N PRO A 107 9.36 13.83 -4.82
CA PRO A 107 8.80 12.62 -5.41
C PRO A 107 8.25 12.87 -6.80
N VAL A 108 8.42 11.91 -7.69
CA VAL A 108 7.90 11.96 -9.06
C VAL A 108 7.22 10.64 -9.38
N TYR A 109 5.95 10.74 -9.76
CA TYR A 109 5.13 9.63 -10.24
C TYR A 109 4.68 9.82 -11.71
N ALA A 110 5.01 10.97 -12.31
CA ALA A 110 4.65 11.23 -13.70
C ALA A 110 5.36 10.27 -14.66
N ASN A 111 4.64 9.83 -15.70
CA ASN A 111 5.11 8.83 -16.68
C ASN A 111 5.41 7.44 -16.05
N THR A 112 4.81 7.11 -14.91
CA THR A 112 4.81 5.74 -14.39
C THR A 112 3.50 5.04 -14.70
N TYR A 113 2.53 5.07 -13.77
CA TYR A 113 1.23 4.44 -13.89
C TYR A 113 0.16 5.44 -13.50
N ASP A 114 -0.88 5.53 -14.32
CA ASP A 114 -2.09 6.33 -14.09
C ASP A 114 -3.32 5.58 -14.60
N PRO A 115 -4.55 6.01 -14.23
CA PRO A 115 -5.75 5.30 -14.67
C PRO A 115 -5.90 5.23 -16.19
N ALA A 116 -5.32 6.16 -16.96
CA ALA A 116 -5.43 6.18 -18.42
C ALA A 116 -4.48 5.18 -19.10
N ASN A 117 -3.39 4.77 -18.43
CA ASN A 117 -2.39 3.87 -19.00
C ASN A 117 -2.27 2.50 -18.31
N SER A 118 -2.92 2.32 -17.17
CA SER A 118 -2.84 1.10 -16.36
C SER A 118 -4.20 0.52 -15.96
N HIS A 119 -5.27 1.30 -16.06
CA HIS A 119 -6.62 0.90 -15.63
C HIS A 119 -6.66 0.33 -14.19
N ILE A 120 -5.71 0.71 -13.34
CA ILE A 120 -5.68 0.29 -11.93
C ILE A 120 -6.65 1.18 -11.13
N ASP A 121 -7.34 0.60 -10.15
CA ASP A 121 -8.35 1.33 -9.37
C ASP A 121 -7.72 2.21 -8.28
N LEU A 122 -6.68 1.71 -7.61
CA LEU A 122 -6.14 2.27 -6.37
C LEU A 122 -4.61 2.38 -6.40
N TYR A 123 -4.10 3.51 -5.89
CA TYR A 123 -2.69 3.87 -5.93
C TYR A 123 -2.22 4.37 -4.57
N ALA A 124 -1.20 3.74 -4.01
CA ALA A 124 -0.57 4.18 -2.77
C ALA A 124 0.78 4.84 -3.07
N PRO A 125 0.94 6.16 -2.86
CA PRO A 125 2.27 6.68 -2.59
C PRO A 125 2.67 6.22 -1.18
N ASP A 126 3.90 5.77 -1.00
CA ASP A 126 4.45 5.26 0.27
C ASP A 126 5.49 6.21 0.91
N PRO A 127 5.14 7.47 1.21
CA PRO A 127 6.05 8.40 1.84
C PRO A 127 6.28 8.01 3.31
N TYR A 128 7.45 7.45 3.62
CA TYR A 128 7.85 7.14 4.99
C TYR A 128 8.56 8.34 5.65
N PRO A 129 7.90 9.08 6.56
CA PRO A 129 8.40 10.37 7.03
C PRO A 129 9.43 10.29 8.16
N CYS A 130 9.46 9.19 8.92
CA CYS A 130 10.24 9.08 10.15
C CYS A 130 11.61 8.46 9.89
N ARG A 131 12.66 9.28 9.96
CA ARG A 131 14.04 8.90 9.59
C ARG A 131 15.09 9.56 10.48
N THR A 132 16.24 8.91 10.63
CA THR A 132 17.29 9.35 11.56
C THR A 132 17.93 10.70 11.20
N GLU A 133 18.10 10.97 9.91
CA GLU A 133 18.77 12.15 9.35
C GLU A 133 17.95 13.43 9.51
N VAL A 134 16.63 13.31 9.68
CA VAL A 134 15.72 14.42 10.01
C VAL A 134 15.45 14.54 11.52
N GLY A 135 16.02 13.64 12.34
CA GLY A 135 15.89 13.67 13.81
C GLY A 135 14.46 13.44 14.33
N GLY A 136 13.61 12.76 13.55
CA GLY A 136 12.19 12.60 13.84
C GLY A 136 11.40 12.27 12.58
N CYS A 137 10.27 12.93 12.37
CA CYS A 137 9.44 12.76 11.18
C CYS A 137 9.31 14.07 10.40
N ASP A 138 9.56 14.00 9.10
CA ASP A 138 9.28 15.08 8.16
C ASP A 138 7.92 14.84 7.49
N TYR A 139 6.87 15.35 8.12
CA TYR A 139 5.49 15.18 7.65
C TYR A 139 5.22 15.85 6.28
N SER A 140 6.07 16.79 5.85
CA SER A 140 5.91 17.44 4.55
C SER A 140 6.11 16.48 3.37
N LYS A 141 6.77 15.34 3.61
CA LYS A 141 6.91 14.24 2.64
C LYS A 141 5.56 13.68 2.21
N ILE A 142 4.61 13.55 3.14
CA ILE A 142 3.26 13.07 2.85
C ILE A 142 2.54 14.04 1.90
N THR A 143 2.52 15.33 2.26
CA THR A 143 1.89 16.36 1.42
C THR A 143 2.53 16.47 0.03
N SER A 144 3.85 16.30 -0.04
CA SER A 144 4.60 16.37 -1.30
C SER A 144 4.32 15.16 -2.20
N ALA A 145 4.21 13.97 -1.62
CA ALA A 145 3.89 12.75 -2.35
C ALA A 145 2.46 12.79 -2.90
N VAL A 146 1.47 13.21 -2.10
CA VAL A 146 0.09 13.36 -2.57
C VAL A 146 0.01 14.38 -3.72
N ALA A 147 0.66 15.53 -3.60
CA ALA A 147 0.70 16.53 -4.67
C ALA A 147 1.36 15.98 -5.95
N ALA A 148 2.42 15.18 -5.83
CA ALA A 148 3.09 14.55 -6.97
C ALA A 148 2.23 13.46 -7.64
N VAL A 149 1.47 12.70 -6.84
CA VAL A 149 0.50 11.71 -7.32
C VAL A 149 -0.63 12.37 -8.11
N GLU A 150 -1.19 13.47 -7.60
CA GLU A 150 -2.21 14.23 -8.32
C GLU A 150 -1.66 14.86 -9.60
N ALA A 151 -0.42 15.37 -9.57
CA ALA A 151 0.25 15.91 -10.75
C ALA A 151 0.55 14.83 -11.81
N ALA A 152 0.63 13.56 -11.41
CA ALA A 152 0.74 12.42 -12.32
C ALA A 152 -0.60 11.99 -12.93
N GLY A 153 -1.71 12.63 -12.55
CA GLY A 153 -3.05 12.35 -13.09
C GLY A 153 -3.86 11.34 -12.28
N ILE A 154 -3.41 10.96 -11.08
CA ILE A 154 -4.17 10.08 -10.18
C ILE A 154 -5.29 10.88 -9.49
N PRO A 155 -6.56 10.47 -9.61
CA PRO A 155 -7.66 11.05 -8.85
C PRO A 155 -7.50 10.85 -7.35
N ARG A 156 -7.87 11.87 -6.55
CA ARG A 156 -7.73 11.83 -5.09
C ARG A 156 -8.48 10.68 -4.41
N ASP A 157 -9.63 10.30 -4.94
CA ASP A 157 -10.45 9.18 -4.47
C ASP A 157 -9.87 7.80 -4.80
N SER A 158 -8.89 7.73 -5.71
CA SER A 158 -8.08 6.53 -5.98
C SER A 158 -6.81 6.45 -5.12
N ILE A 159 -6.50 7.46 -4.30
CA ILE A 159 -5.30 7.45 -3.46
C ILE A 159 -5.57 6.62 -2.20
N VAL A 160 -4.64 5.72 -1.88
CA VAL A 160 -4.60 4.94 -0.65
C VAL A 160 -3.55 5.53 0.28
N PRO A 161 -3.92 5.98 1.50
CA PRO A 161 -2.97 6.42 2.51
C PRO A 161 -2.00 5.30 2.91
N VAL A 162 -0.72 5.62 3.08
CA VAL A 162 0.30 4.69 3.59
C VAL A 162 0.87 5.23 4.90
N TYR A 163 0.79 4.39 5.94
CA TYR A 163 1.26 4.68 7.28
C TYR A 163 2.55 3.90 7.57
N GLN A 164 3.57 4.60 8.04
CA GLN A 164 4.84 3.99 8.43
C GLN A 164 4.68 3.32 9.80
N ALA A 165 4.55 2.01 9.84
CA ALA A 165 4.50 1.21 11.06
C ALA A 165 5.75 0.34 11.25
N PHE A 166 6.87 0.71 10.61
CA PHE A 166 8.16 0.02 10.68
C PHE A 166 9.34 0.98 10.90
N GLY A 167 10.50 0.43 11.29
CA GLY A 167 11.79 1.10 11.20
C GLY A 167 12.87 0.42 12.04
N ALA A 168 14.05 1.03 12.11
CA ALA A 168 15.31 0.34 12.44
C ALA A 168 15.67 -0.72 11.38
N GLY A 169 16.54 -1.67 11.74
CA GLY A 169 17.01 -2.70 10.80
C GLY A 169 17.99 -2.15 9.77
N ASN A 170 18.02 -2.78 8.59
CA ASN A 170 18.97 -2.46 7.52
C ASN A 170 18.31 -1.78 6.31
N TRP A 171 17.14 -1.17 6.49
CA TRP A 171 16.49 -0.41 5.43
C TRP A 171 17.16 0.96 5.29
N SER A 172 17.85 1.16 4.18
CA SER A 172 18.40 2.47 3.83
C SER A 172 17.36 3.35 3.18
N ASP A 173 17.35 4.63 3.56
CA ASP A 173 16.65 5.68 2.83
C ASP A 173 17.56 6.34 1.78
N ASP A 174 16.98 7.23 0.99
CA ASP A 174 17.65 8.04 -0.03
C ASP A 174 18.21 9.38 0.50
N GLY A 175 18.02 9.66 1.80
CA GLY A 175 18.54 10.83 2.51
C GLY A 175 19.88 10.60 3.22
N GLY A 176 20.36 9.35 3.26
CA GLY A 176 21.60 8.95 3.93
C GLY A 176 21.42 8.58 5.40
N GLY A 177 20.19 8.33 5.85
CA GLY A 177 19.86 7.82 7.18
C GLY A 177 19.28 6.41 7.17
N GLN A 178 18.46 6.12 8.17
CA GLN A 178 17.66 4.91 8.32
C GLN A 178 16.22 5.29 8.69
N TYR A 179 15.27 4.45 8.29
CA TYR A 179 13.89 4.55 8.81
C TYR A 179 13.85 4.30 10.32
N THR A 180 12.93 4.98 11.01
CA THR A 180 12.70 4.82 12.44
C THR A 180 11.25 4.46 12.70
N LEU A 181 11.02 3.50 13.61
CA LEU A 181 9.66 3.15 14.02
C LEU A 181 9.03 4.37 14.71
N PRO A 182 7.86 4.86 14.25
CA PRO A 182 7.25 6.04 14.87
C PRO A 182 6.90 5.80 16.34
N THR A 183 7.00 6.85 17.14
CA THR A 183 6.38 6.90 18.46
C THR A 183 4.87 7.07 18.32
N PRO A 184 4.05 6.74 19.34
CA PRO A 184 2.61 6.95 19.29
C PRO A 184 2.19 8.37 18.87
N SER A 185 2.83 9.41 19.42
CA SER A 185 2.54 10.80 19.05
C SER A 185 2.95 11.16 17.62
N GLN A 186 3.99 10.51 17.09
CA GLN A 186 4.38 10.70 15.69
C GLN A 186 3.37 10.01 14.76
N GLU A 187 2.90 8.81 15.13
CA GLU A 187 1.87 8.10 14.37
C GLU A 187 0.55 8.86 14.33
N GLU A 188 0.09 9.38 15.47
CA GLU A 188 -1.09 10.27 15.53
C GLU A 188 -0.94 11.47 14.58
N GLN A 189 0.27 12.03 14.47
CA GLN A 189 0.54 13.14 13.57
C GLN A 189 0.62 12.71 12.09
N ILE A 190 1.12 11.50 11.78
CA ILE A 190 1.06 10.91 10.43
C ILE A 190 -0.40 10.78 9.99
N LEU A 191 -1.24 10.16 10.83
CA LEU A 191 -2.68 9.98 10.57
C LEU A 191 -3.38 11.33 10.38
N ALA A 192 -3.08 12.32 11.24
CA ALA A 192 -3.67 13.66 11.15
C ALA A 192 -3.27 14.43 9.87
N VAL A 193 -2.07 14.18 9.32
CA VAL A 193 -1.60 14.79 8.07
C VAL A 193 -2.28 14.15 6.86
N TRP A 194 -2.50 12.83 6.89
CA TRP A 194 -3.20 12.11 5.82
C TRP A 194 -4.70 12.46 5.76
N ALA A 195 -5.37 12.58 6.90
CA ALA A 195 -6.82 12.75 6.99
C ALA A 195 -7.42 13.86 6.08
N PRO A 196 -6.87 15.10 6.03
CA PRO A 196 -7.39 16.13 5.13
C PRO A 196 -6.97 15.94 3.66
N LEU A 197 -5.90 15.18 3.39
CA LEU A 197 -5.39 14.95 2.03
C LEU A 197 -6.22 13.91 1.28
N VAL A 198 -6.63 12.85 1.98
CA VAL A 198 -7.46 11.77 1.46
C VAL A 198 -8.58 11.49 2.47
N PRO A 199 -9.67 12.29 2.47
CA PRO A 199 -10.67 12.24 3.54
C PRO A 199 -11.62 11.04 3.45
N ASN A 200 -11.71 10.39 2.28
CA ASN A 200 -12.57 9.22 2.06
C ASN A 200 -11.79 8.15 1.29
N PRO A 201 -10.70 7.60 1.86
CA PRO A 201 -9.95 6.55 1.20
C PRO A 201 -10.79 5.28 1.11
N VAL A 202 -10.58 4.49 0.07
CA VAL A 202 -11.22 3.16 -0.05
C VAL A 202 -10.75 2.22 1.07
N PHE A 203 -9.47 2.35 1.45
CA PHE A 203 -8.86 1.70 2.60
C PHE A 203 -7.53 2.41 2.94
N ASP A 204 -7.00 2.17 4.13
CA ASP A 204 -5.68 2.65 4.58
C ASP A 204 -4.64 1.52 4.63
N TYR A 205 -3.42 1.77 4.18
CA TYR A 205 -2.34 0.77 4.16
C TYR A 205 -1.32 1.06 5.28
N ALA A 206 -0.99 0.08 6.10
CA ALA A 206 0.08 0.21 7.10
C ALA A 206 1.25 -0.74 6.76
N TYR A 207 2.46 -0.19 6.69
CA TYR A 207 3.68 -0.95 6.44
C TYR A 207 4.64 -0.83 7.62
N SER A 208 4.97 -1.87 8.39
CA SER A 208 4.56 -3.27 8.25
C SER A 208 3.94 -3.83 9.53
N TRP A 209 3.15 -4.90 9.39
CA TRP A 209 2.71 -5.71 10.52
C TRP A 209 3.90 -6.47 11.09
N GLY A 210 4.54 -7.27 10.22
CA GLY A 210 5.63 -8.16 10.61
C GLY A 210 7.01 -7.54 10.44
N THR A 211 7.96 -8.03 11.24
CA THR A 211 9.38 -7.65 11.09
C THR A 211 9.97 -8.14 9.77
N GLN A 212 10.78 -7.28 9.14
CA GLN A 212 11.47 -7.54 7.88
C GLN A 212 12.89 -6.94 7.94
N ASN A 213 13.86 -7.56 7.26
CA ASN A 213 15.21 -7.00 7.17
C ASN A 213 15.84 -6.57 8.53
N ALA A 214 15.52 -7.31 9.60
CA ALA A 214 15.91 -7.04 10.99
C ALA A 214 15.40 -5.71 11.58
N ASP A 215 14.29 -5.19 11.06
CA ASP A 215 13.60 -4.00 11.59
C ASP A 215 12.72 -4.32 12.82
N GLN A 216 12.04 -3.29 13.32
CA GLN A 216 10.90 -3.39 14.22
C GLN A 216 9.64 -3.03 13.43
N ALA A 217 8.52 -3.67 13.77
CA ALA A 217 7.25 -3.51 13.08
C ALA A 217 6.08 -3.39 14.06
N LEU A 218 4.88 -3.22 13.52
CA LEU A 218 3.67 -2.99 14.31
C LEU A 218 3.35 -4.15 15.27
N GLU A 219 3.64 -5.39 14.91
CA GLU A 219 3.38 -6.57 15.74
C GLU A 219 4.06 -6.50 17.12
N ASP A 220 5.23 -5.86 17.18
CA ASP A 220 6.06 -5.73 18.37
C ASP A 220 5.80 -4.44 19.16
N SER A 221 4.89 -3.59 18.68
CA SER A 221 4.58 -2.30 19.31
C SER A 221 3.13 -2.20 19.79
N PRO A 222 2.82 -2.66 21.03
CA PRO A 222 1.49 -2.51 21.62
C PRO A 222 1.00 -1.05 21.67
N ALA A 223 1.93 -0.10 21.82
CA ALA A 223 1.62 1.31 21.85
C ALA A 223 1.12 1.82 20.48
N LEU A 224 1.78 1.42 19.38
CA LEU A 224 1.30 1.75 18.04
C LEU A 224 0.00 1.01 17.70
N GLN A 225 -0.14 -0.26 18.09
CA GLN A 225 -1.39 -1.01 17.90
C GLN A 225 -2.58 -0.29 18.56
N THR A 226 -2.38 0.39 19.68
CA THR A 226 -3.41 1.20 20.34
C THR A 226 -3.80 2.43 19.50
N VAL A 227 -2.83 3.12 18.90
CA VAL A 227 -3.08 4.26 18.00
C VAL A 227 -3.90 3.82 16.79
N PHE A 228 -3.46 2.75 16.10
CA PHE A 228 -4.20 2.21 14.96
C PHE A 228 -5.60 1.71 15.33
N SER A 229 -5.75 1.05 16.49
CA SER A 229 -7.06 0.62 16.97
C SER A 229 -8.02 1.79 17.17
N ALA A 230 -7.54 2.90 17.75
CA ALA A 230 -8.34 4.11 17.91
C ALA A 230 -8.74 4.72 16.55
N HIS A 231 -7.81 4.83 15.60
CA HIS A 231 -8.07 5.33 14.25
C HIS A 231 -9.10 4.46 13.50
N ASN A 232 -8.83 3.15 13.42
CA ASN A 232 -9.64 2.19 12.66
C ASN A 232 -11.07 2.01 13.22
N THR A 233 -11.28 2.26 14.52
CA THR A 233 -12.63 2.21 15.12
C THR A 233 -13.45 3.47 14.87
N THR A 234 -12.80 4.61 14.64
CA THR A 234 -13.47 5.89 14.35
C THR A 234 -13.80 6.09 12.87
N SER A 235 -13.14 5.35 11.97
CA SER A 235 -13.33 5.44 10.52
C SER A 235 -13.61 4.06 9.90
N PRO A 236 -14.83 3.51 10.05
CA PRO A 236 -15.13 2.13 9.66
C PRO A 236 -14.97 1.83 8.16
N GLY A 237 -14.91 2.86 7.32
CA GLY A 237 -14.68 2.74 5.87
C GLY A 237 -13.22 2.84 5.43
N SER A 238 -12.28 3.15 6.33
CA SER A 238 -10.86 3.36 6.00
C SER A 238 -9.92 2.37 6.66
N ALA A 239 -10.39 1.46 7.53
CA ALA A 239 -9.55 0.35 7.96
C ALA A 239 -9.13 -0.44 6.71
N GLY A 240 -7.83 -0.63 6.51
CA GLY A 240 -7.28 -1.29 5.34
C GLY A 240 -6.23 -2.33 5.67
N PRO A 241 -5.40 -2.75 4.71
CA PRO A 241 -4.51 -3.86 4.86
C PRO A 241 -3.27 -3.45 5.65
N VAL A 242 -2.70 -4.44 6.32
CA VAL A 242 -1.37 -4.35 6.90
C VAL A 242 -0.54 -5.50 6.34
N ARG A 243 0.68 -5.20 5.89
CA ARG A 243 1.61 -6.16 5.29
C ARG A 243 2.72 -6.50 6.26
#